data_AF-A0A497JNI8-F1
#
_entry.id   AF-A0A497JNI8-F1
#
_cell.length_a   1.000
_cell.length_b   1.000
_cell.length_c   1.000
_cell.angle_alpha   90.00
_cell.angle_beta   90.00
_cell.angle_gamma   90.00
#
_symmetry.space_group_name_H-M   'P 1'
#
loop_
_entity.id
_entity.type
_entity.pdbx_description
1 polymer ?
#
loop_
_entity_poly.entity_id
_entity_poly.type
_entity_poly.pdbx_seq_one_letter_code
_entity_poly.pdbx_strand_id
1 'polypeptide(L)' 'MNKIRGVSKVIAIVLAIVMLVAGIGIGLVASPYLAGAGISPAAGGLSGEIPIGALLPLSGPLAAFGENDKTVI' A
#
# COMPACT_ATOMS: atom_id res chain seq x y z
N MET A 1 -36.11 31.00 15.12
CA MET A 1 -35.16 30.98 13.97
C MET A 1 -34.51 29.61 13.75
N ASN A 2 -35.18 28.48 14.06
CA ASN A 2 -34.51 27.18 14.17
C ASN A 2 -34.75 26.28 12.94
N LYS A 3 -35.86 26.51 12.21
CA LYS A 3 -36.19 25.79 10.96
C LYS A 3 -35.17 26.07 9.85
N ILE A 4 -34.72 27.31 9.69
CA ILE A 4 -33.75 27.70 8.65
C ILE A 4 -32.37 27.02 8.90
N ARG A 5 -31.93 26.96 10.16
CA ARG A 5 -30.69 26.27 10.57
C ARG A 5 -30.81 24.75 10.42
N GLY A 6 -32.00 24.18 10.70
CA GLY A 6 -32.29 22.76 10.47
C GLY A 6 -32.29 22.38 9.00
N VAL A 7 -32.94 23.19 8.15
CA VAL A 7 -32.98 23.01 6.69
C VAL A 7 -31.57 23.09 6.08
N SER A 8 -30.74 24.05 6.51
CA SER A 8 -29.35 24.14 6.07
C SER A 8 -28.53 22.89 6.45
N LYS A 9 -28.74 22.33 7.65
CA LYS A 9 -28.05 21.11 8.09
C LYS A 9 -28.48 19.88 7.30
N VAL A 10 -29.78 19.75 7.01
CA VAL A 10 -30.32 18.67 6.17
C VAL A 10 -29.78 18.76 4.74
N ILE A 11 -29.78 19.96 4.15
CA ILE A 11 -29.23 20.20 2.81
C ILE A 11 -27.74 19.84 2.76
N ALA A 12 -26.96 20.22 3.77
CA ALA A 12 -25.54 19.88 3.85
C ALA A 12 -25.31 18.36 3.92
N ILE A 13 -26.11 17.64 4.69
CA ILE A 13 -26.03 16.17 4.79
C ILE A 13 -26.37 15.53 3.43
N VAL A 14 -27.43 16.00 2.76
CA VAL A 14 -27.82 15.49 1.44
C VAL A 14 -26.72 15.73 0.41
N LEU A 15 -26.15 16.94 0.36
CA LEU A 15 -25.02 17.25 -0.53
C LEU A 15 -23.80 16.39 -0.25
N ALA A 16 -23.48 16.15 1.03
CA ALA A 16 -22.36 15.29 1.41
C ALA A 16 -22.56 13.85 0.91
N ILE A 17 -23.77 13.31 1.05
CA ILE A 17 -24.09 11.95 0.56
C ILE A 17 -24.01 11.89 -0.97
N VAL A 18 -24.56 12.89 -1.67
CA VAL A 18 -24.51 12.94 -3.15
C VAL A 18 -23.06 12.99 -3.64
N MET A 19 -22.22 13.83 -3.03
CA MET A 19 -20.80 13.93 -3.37
C MET A 19 -20.05 12.63 -3.08
N LEU A 20 -20.35 11.95 -1.96
CA LEU A 20 -19.75 10.66 -1.64
C LEU A 20 -20.11 9.60 -2.68
N VAL A 21 -21.37 9.48 -3.06
CA VAL A 21 -21.84 8.50 -4.05
C VAL A 21 -21.26 8.80 -5.43
N ALA A 22 -21.22 10.07 -5.84
CA ALA A 22 -20.59 10.49 -7.09
C ALA A 22 -19.09 10.17 -7.10
N GLY A 23 -18.37 10.45 -6.01
CA GLY A 23 -16.96 10.12 -5.87
C GLY A 23 -16.68 8.61 -5.94
N ILE A 24 -17.50 7.79 -5.28
CA ILE A 24 -17.39 6.32 -5.35
C ILE A 24 -17.70 5.82 -6.77
N GLY A 25 -18.75 6.34 -7.40
CA GLY A 25 -19.12 5.97 -8.77
C GLY A 25 -18.03 6.30 -9.78
N ILE A 26 -17.46 7.51 -9.71
CA ILE A 26 -16.34 7.94 -10.55
C ILE A 26 -15.10 7.09 -10.24
N GLY A 27 -14.78 6.87 -8.97
CA GLY A 27 -13.64 6.08 -8.54
C GLY A 27 -13.67 4.65 -9.07
N LEU A 28 -14.83 3.99 -9.05
CA LEU A 28 -14.98 2.64 -9.58
C LEU A 28 -14.83 2.58 -11.11
N VAL A 29 -15.42 3.53 -11.84
CA VAL A 29 -15.33 3.58 -13.31
C VAL A 29 -13.94 4.01 -13.78
N ALA A 30 -13.29 4.92 -13.06
CA ALA A 30 -11.94 5.41 -13.39
C ALA A 30 -10.85 4.43 -12.93
N SER A 31 -11.11 3.55 -11.96
CA SER A 31 -10.11 2.62 -11.41
C SER A 31 -9.33 1.81 -12.44
N PRO A 32 -9.91 1.18 -13.49
CA PRO A 32 -9.13 0.45 -14.49
C PRO A 32 -8.23 1.37 -15.33
N TYR A 33 -8.58 2.65 -15.47
CA TYR A 33 -7.81 3.63 -16.25
C TYR A 33 -6.72 4.31 -15.41
N LEU A 34 -6.89 4.37 -14.09
CA LEU A 34 -5.91 4.92 -13.14
C LEU A 34 -4.97 3.84 -12.56
N ALA A 35 -5.21 2.56 -12.81
CA ALA A 35 -4.36 1.45 -12.36
C ALA A 35 -2.91 1.53 -12.91
N GLY A 36 -2.67 2.30 -13.98
CA GLY A 36 -1.32 2.61 -14.49
C GLY A 36 -0.72 3.92 -13.96
N ALA A 37 -1.46 4.71 -13.18
CA ALA A 37 -1.07 6.06 -12.76
C ALA A 37 -0.14 6.09 -11.52
N GLY A 38 0.45 4.96 -11.12
CA GLY A 38 1.53 4.94 -10.13
C GLY A 38 1.10 5.10 -8.67
N ILE A 39 -0.19 4.97 -8.34
CA ILE A 39 -0.61 4.77 -6.95
C ILE A 39 -0.41 3.29 -6.60
N SER A 40 0.83 2.83 -6.59
CA SER A 40 1.17 1.48 -6.14
C SER A 40 0.98 1.42 -4.62
N PRO A 41 0.16 0.50 -4.07
CA PRO A 41 0.37 0.09 -2.70
C PRO A 41 1.84 -0.36 -2.59
N ALA A 42 2.51 0.03 -1.50
CA ALA A 42 3.93 -0.30 -1.27
C ALA A 42 4.20 -1.72 -1.76
N ALA A 43 5.13 -1.86 -2.71
CA ALA A 43 5.44 -3.12 -3.36
C ALA A 43 5.52 -4.18 -2.25
N GLY A 44 4.62 -5.16 -2.29
CA GLY A 44 4.63 -6.25 -1.33
C GLY A 44 6.07 -6.77 -1.27
N GLY A 45 6.62 -6.85 -0.05
CA GLY A 45 7.98 -7.32 0.15
C GLY A 45 8.23 -8.58 -0.69
N LEU A 46 9.46 -8.75 -1.18
CA LEU A 46 9.76 -9.75 -2.20
C LEU A 46 9.18 -11.11 -1.79
N SER A 47 8.19 -11.56 -2.56
CA SER A 47 7.45 -12.77 -2.27
C SER A 47 8.23 -13.94 -2.83
N GLY A 48 8.82 -14.74 -1.95
CA GLY A 48 9.64 -15.91 -2.27
C GLY A 48 11.11 -15.72 -1.91
N GLU A 49 11.80 -16.84 -1.64
CA GLU A 49 13.25 -16.86 -1.46
C GLU A 49 13.94 -16.43 -2.77
N ILE A 50 14.75 -15.38 -2.70
CA ILE A 50 15.63 -14.99 -3.81
C ILE A 50 17.00 -15.60 -3.51
N PRO A 51 17.50 -16.53 -4.34
CA PRO A 51 18.81 -17.10 -4.12
C PRO A 51 19.87 -16.04 -4.41
N ILE A 52 20.36 -15.39 -3.35
CA ILE A 52 21.51 -14.48 -3.38
C ILE A 52 22.76 -15.30 -3.04
N GLY A 53 23.69 -15.38 -3.99
CA GLY A 53 24.99 -16.00 -3.73
C GLY A 53 25.85 -15.11 -2.84
N ALA A 54 26.46 -15.68 -1.81
CA ALA A 54 27.44 -15.02 -0.96
C ALA A 54 28.80 -15.74 -1.05
N LEU A 55 29.88 -14.98 -1.24
CA LEU A 55 31.25 -15.52 -1.26
C LEU A 55 31.82 -15.52 0.15
N LEU A 56 31.42 -16.52 0.92
CA LEU A 56 31.86 -16.72 2.29
C LEU A 56 33.06 -17.67 2.34
N PRO A 57 34.10 -17.39 3.14
CA PRO A 57 35.20 -18.32 3.35
C PRO A 57 34.68 -19.50 4.18
N LEU A 58 34.41 -20.64 3.53
CA LEU A 58 33.97 -21.90 4.17
C LEU A 58 35.14 -22.85 4.46
N SER A 59 36.37 -22.40 4.27
CA SER A 59 37.56 -23.24 4.42
C SER A 59 38.74 -22.42 4.90
N GLY A 60 39.68 -23.08 5.59
CA GLY A 60 40.86 -22.42 6.17
C GLY A 60 40.57 -21.70 7.49
N PRO A 61 41.49 -20.84 7.95
CA PRO A 61 41.44 -20.25 9.30
C PRO A 61 40.21 -19.37 9.57
N LEU A 62 39.57 -18.85 8.52
CA LEU A 62 38.42 -17.96 8.62
C LEU A 62 37.07 -18.66 8.38
N ALA A 63 37.08 -20.01 8.26
CA ALA A 63 35.89 -20.81 8.00
C ALA A 63 34.74 -20.56 9.00
N ALA A 64 35.10 -20.37 10.28
CA ALA A 64 34.13 -20.12 11.34
C ALA A 64 33.35 -18.80 11.14
N PHE A 65 33.97 -17.77 10.56
CA PHE A 65 33.29 -16.51 10.28
C PHE A 65 32.31 -16.67 9.10
N GLY A 66 32.72 -17.39 8.05
CA GLY A 66 31.85 -17.68 6.91
C GLY A 66 30.61 -18.53 7.27
N GLU A 67 30.75 -19.49 8.20
CA GLU A 67 29.64 -20.32 8.69
C GLU A 67 28.65 -19.51 9.54
N ASN A 68 29.16 -18.64 10.43
CA ASN A 68 28.31 -17.78 11.26
C ASN A 68 27.50 -16.81 10.40
N ASP A 69 28.11 -16.16 9.41
CA ASP A 69 27.42 -15.23 8.52
C ASP A 69 26.42 -15.95 7.59
N LYS A 70 26.63 -17.24 7.28
CA LYS A 70 25.68 -18.05 6.51
C LYS A 70 24.39 -18.37 7.28
N THR A 71 24.46 -18.46 8.62
CA THR A 71 23.33 -18.89 9.47
C THR A 71 22.49 -17.74 10.02
N VAL A 72 23.00 -16.52 9.94
CA VAL A 72 22.33 -15.30 10.44
C VAL A 72 21.57 -14.55 9.32
N ILE A 73 21.75 -14.96 8.06
CA ILE A 73 20.99 -14.50 6.88
C ILE A 73 19.79 -15.41 6.66
#